data_AF-M3GCY4-F1
#
_entry.id   AF-M3GCY4-F1
#
_cell.length_a   1.000
_cell.length_b   1.000
_cell.length_c   1.000
_cell.angle_alpha   90.00
_cell.angle_beta   90.00
_cell.angle_gamma   90.00
#
_symmetry.space_group_name_H-M   'P 1'
#
loop_
_entity.id
_entity.type
_entity.pdbx_description
1 polymer ?
#
loop_
_entity_poly.entity_id
_entity_poly.type
_entity_poly.pdbx_seq_one_letter_code
_entity_poly.pdbx_strand_id
1 'polypeptide(L)'
;MLLLFPASFLIASQEKNQTILKRFLFVSASIAILFGCISLFSEVRIGKFVANGFKYAPGDRLQHFSGNIGPVKLYLPIGMMNTHLTFGGLLGLFLPGLFVDWFQSVKKKRGLFSF
;
A
#
# COMPACT_ATOMS: atom_id res chain seq x y z
N MET A 1 1.57 1.91 27.64
CA MET A 1 2.24 1.66 26.34
C MET A 1 3.49 0.79 26.43
N LEU A 2 4.30 0.86 27.51
CA LEU A 2 5.55 0.09 27.65
C LEU A 2 5.41 -1.45 27.51
N LEU A 3 4.28 -2.04 27.93
CA LEU A 3 4.05 -3.49 27.84
C LEU A 3 3.41 -3.95 26.52
N LEU A 4 2.93 -3.03 25.67
CA LEU A 4 2.33 -3.40 24.39
C LEU A 4 3.36 -3.99 23.45
N PHE A 5 4.55 -3.38 23.33
CA PHE A 5 5.59 -3.87 22.42
C PHE A 5 6.11 -5.28 22.77
N PRO A 6 6.46 -5.59 24.05
CA PRO A 6 6.87 -6.94 24.43
C PRO A 6 5.76 -7.97 24.24
N ALA A 7 4.52 -7.63 24.61
CA ALA A 7 3.38 -8.53 24.45
C ALA A 7 3.08 -8.81 22.97
N SER A 8 3.08 -7.76 22.14
CA SER A 8 2.91 -7.90 20.69
C SER A 8 4.05 -8.70 20.06
N PHE A 9 5.29 -8.54 20.52
CA PHE A 9 6.43 -9.34 20.05
C PHE A 9 6.25 -10.82 20.37
N LEU A 10 5.87 -11.16 21.61
CA LEU A 10 5.64 -12.56 22.01
C LEU A 10 4.53 -13.22 21.18
N ILE A 11 3.45 -12.49 20.91
CA ILE A 11 2.35 -12.98 20.08
C ILE A 11 2.79 -13.11 18.63
N ALA A 12 3.49 -12.11 18.09
CA ALA A 12 3.96 -12.10 16.71
C ALA A 12 5.07 -13.13 16.46
N SER A 13 5.86 -13.52 17.47
CA SER A 13 6.96 -14.48 17.33
C SER A 13 6.49 -15.92 17.10
N GLN A 14 5.21 -16.22 17.31
CA GLN A 14 4.62 -17.51 17.01
C GLN A 14 4.58 -17.73 15.49
N GLU A 15 5.13 -18.83 14.97
CA GLU A 15 5.25 -19.08 13.52
C GLU A 15 3.90 -18.97 12.77
N LYS A 16 2.82 -19.48 13.39
CA LYS A 16 1.46 -19.37 12.86
C LYS A 16 1.05 -17.91 12.66
N ASN A 17 1.34 -17.05 13.64
CA ASN A 17 0.99 -15.63 13.60
C ASN A 17 1.87 -14.87 12.61
N GLN A 18 3.16 -15.21 12.49
CA GLN A 18 4.04 -14.64 11.48
C GLN A 18 3.53 -14.90 10.06
N THR A 19 3.08 -16.13 9.79
CA THR A 19 2.55 -16.49 8.46
C THR A 19 1.27 -15.71 8.13
N ILE A 20 0.37 -15.58 9.10
CA ILE A 20 -0.87 -14.79 8.96
C ILE A 20 -0.53 -13.31 8.75
N LEU A 21 0.36 -12.74 9.56
CA LEU A 21 0.78 -11.34 9.45
C LEU A 21 1.43 -11.06 8.10
N LYS A 22 2.35 -11.91 7.64
CA LYS A 22 2.97 -11.77 6.31
C LYS A 22 1.94 -11.79 5.20
N ARG A 23 0.99 -12.73 5.23
CA ARG A 23 -0.08 -12.82 4.23
C ARG A 23 -0.97 -11.58 4.26
N PHE A 24 -1.33 -11.10 5.45
CA PHE A 24 -2.12 -9.89 5.63
C PHE A 24 -1.39 -8.68 5.05
N LEU A 25 -0.13 -8.45 5.42
CA LEU A 25 0.70 -7.36 4.91
C LEU A 25 0.81 -7.40 3.38
N PHE A 26 1.02 -8.60 2.80
CA PHE A 26 1.09 -8.76 1.36
C PHE A 26 -0.23 -8.40 0.67
N VAL A 27 -1.36 -8.86 1.21
CA VAL A 27 -2.70 -8.53 0.68
C VAL A 27 -2.98 -7.04 0.81
N SER A 28 -2.71 -6.45 1.98
CA SER A 28 -2.89 -5.01 2.21
C SER A 28 -2.03 -4.15 1.28
N ALA A 29 -0.76 -4.51 1.08
CA ALA A 29 0.12 -3.82 0.14
C ALA A 29 -0.37 -3.96 -1.31
N SER A 30 -0.83 -5.16 -1.71
CA SER A 30 -1.39 -5.39 -3.04
C SER A 30 -2.63 -4.53 -3.29
N ILE A 31 -3.53 -4.46 -2.31
CA ILE A 31 -4.72 -3.59 -2.35
C ILE A 31 -4.31 -2.12 -2.44
N ALA A 32 -3.33 -1.68 -1.64
CA ALA A 32 -2.86 -0.30 -1.65
C ALA A 32 -2.28 0.09 -3.02
N ILE A 33 -1.44 -0.77 -3.61
CA ILE A 33 -0.87 -0.57 -4.95
C ILE A 33 -1.98 -0.52 -6.00
N LEU A 34 -2.95 -1.46 -5.95
CA LEU A 34 -4.07 -1.49 -6.89
C LEU A 34 -4.87 -0.18 -6.85
N PHE A 35 -5.26 0.29 -5.67
CA PHE A 35 -5.97 1.56 -5.52
C PHE A 35 -5.09 2.74 -5.94
N GLY A 36 -3.79 2.72 -5.65
CA GLY A 36 -2.83 3.71 -6.13
C GLY A 36 -2.85 3.84 -7.65
N CYS A 37 -2.80 2.71 -8.37
CA CYS A 37 -2.89 2.67 -9.82
C CYS A 37 -4.23 3.19 -10.34
N ILE A 38 -5.36 2.79 -9.72
CA ILE A 38 -6.69 3.30 -10.10
C ILE A 38 -6.77 4.81 -9.90
N SER A 39 -6.18 5.33 -8.82
CA SER A 39 -6.20 6.76 -8.52
C SER A 39 -5.45 7.62 -9.53
N LEU A 40 -4.53 7.06 -10.33
CA LEU A 40 -3.82 7.81 -11.37
C LEU A 40 -4.75 8.41 -12.41
N PHE A 41 -5.91 7.78 -12.65
CA PHE A 41 -6.87 8.17 -13.67
C PHE A 41 -8.08 8.93 -13.10
N SER A 42 -8.08 9.20 -11.80
CA SER A 42 -9.19 9.85 -11.11
C SER A 42 -8.84 11.29 -10.75
N GLU A 43 -9.67 12.24 -11.18
CA GLU A 43 -9.57 13.64 -10.77
C GLU A 43 -10.07 13.86 -9.34
N VAL A 44 -10.98 12.99 -8.90
CA VAL A 44 -11.53 13.01 -7.54
C VAL A 44 -10.70 12.15 -6.60
N ARG A 45 -10.61 12.57 -5.34
CA ARG A 45 -10.01 11.76 -4.28
C ARG A 45 -10.92 10.59 -3.95
N ILE A 46 -10.58 9.41 -4.44
CA ILE A 46 -11.42 8.20 -4.33
C ILE A 46 -11.81 7.94 -2.86
N GLY A 47 -10.88 8.09 -1.91
CA GLY A 47 -11.18 7.91 -0.49
C GLY A 47 -12.30 8.81 0.03
N LYS A 48 -12.31 10.09 -0.37
CA LYS A 48 -13.34 11.06 0.06
C LYS A 48 -14.66 10.84 -0.68
N PHE A 49 -14.58 10.49 -1.96
CA PHE A 49 -15.74 10.15 -2.78
C PHE A 49 -16.52 8.95 -2.21
N VAL A 50 -15.81 7.89 -1.82
CA VAL A 50 -16.43 6.71 -1.17
C VAL A 50 -16.99 7.08 0.21
N ALA A 51 -16.26 7.86 1.02
CA ALA A 51 -16.72 8.29 2.34
C ALA A 51 -18.00 9.14 2.28
N ASN A 52 -18.18 9.92 1.21
CA ASN A 52 -19.37 10.73 0.97
C ASN A 52 -20.54 9.95 0.32
N GLY A 53 -20.46 8.62 0.26
CA GLY A 53 -21.51 7.79 -0.33
C GLY A 53 -21.60 7.91 -1.86
N PHE A 54 -20.46 7.99 -2.54
CA PHE A 54 -20.35 8.14 -3.99
C PHE A 54 -20.96 9.44 -4.54
N LYS A 55 -21.00 10.48 -3.69
CA LYS A 55 -21.43 11.83 -4.05
C LYS A 55 -20.26 12.79 -3.93
N TYR A 56 -20.15 13.70 -4.89
CA TYR A 56 -19.21 14.80 -4.80
C TYR A 56 -19.76 15.85 -3.85
N ALA A 57 -19.06 16.12 -2.74
CA ALA A 57 -19.45 17.18 -1.83
C ALA A 57 -18.94 18.53 -2.38
N PRO A 58 -19.78 19.58 -2.42
CA PRO A 58 -19.35 20.91 -2.86
C PRO A 58 -18.26 21.43 -1.91
N GLY A 59 -17.11 21.81 -2.47
CA GLY A 59 -15.93 22.25 -1.70
C GLY A 59 -14.85 21.18 -1.50
N ASP A 60 -15.05 19.96 -2.01
CA ASP A 60 -14.02 18.92 -1.96
C ASP A 60 -12.79 19.30 -2.80
N ARG A 61 -11.61 19.06 -2.23
CA ARG A 61 -10.34 19.27 -2.94
C ARG A 61 -10.15 18.14 -3.94
N LEU A 62 -9.93 18.50 -5.19
CA LEU A 62 -9.54 17.57 -6.25
C LEU A 62 -8.15 16.99 -5.97
N GLN A 63 -7.81 15.97 -6.75
CA GLN A 63 -6.50 15.34 -6.73
C GLN A 63 -5.47 16.24 -7.42
N HIS A 64 -4.20 16.10 -7.02
CA HIS A 64 -3.13 16.85 -7.69
C HIS A 64 -2.89 16.29 -9.08
N PHE A 65 -3.04 17.14 -10.08
CA PHE A 65 -2.67 16.84 -11.46
C PHE A 65 -1.15 16.66 -11.55
N SER A 66 -0.71 15.57 -12.18
CA SER A 66 0.71 15.23 -12.32
C SER A 66 1.23 15.42 -13.74
N GLY A 67 0.35 15.41 -14.75
CA GLY A 67 0.73 15.58 -16.15
C GLY A 67 -0.22 14.82 -17.08
N ASN A 68 0.07 14.88 -18.38
CA ASN A 68 -0.67 14.13 -19.39
C ASN A 68 0.24 13.09 -20.05
N ILE A 69 -0.28 11.88 -20.29
CA ILE A 69 0.29 10.95 -21.26
C ILE A 69 -0.63 10.96 -22.48
N GLY A 70 -0.24 11.75 -23.50
CA GLY A 70 -1.06 12.00 -24.68
C GLY A 70 -2.40 12.66 -24.30
N PRO A 71 -3.56 12.05 -24.63
CA PRO A 71 -4.87 12.58 -24.27
C PRO A 71 -5.32 12.25 -22.83
N VAL A 72 -4.59 11.39 -22.11
CA VAL A 72 -4.99 10.91 -20.77
C VAL A 72 -4.40 11.82 -19.70
N LYS A 73 -5.27 12.42 -18.89
CA LYS A 73 -4.88 13.18 -17.69
C LYS A 73 -4.45 12.22 -16.58
N LEU A 74 -3.27 12.44 -16.04
CA LEU A 74 -2.74 11.69 -14.90
C LEU A 74 -2.69 12.55 -13.66
N TYR A 75 -3.05 11.92 -12.55
CA TYR A 75 -3.05 12.50 -11.23
C TYR A 75 -2.04 11.76 -10.35
N LEU A 76 -1.56 12.42 -9.28
CA LEU A 76 -0.63 11.79 -8.35
C LEU A 76 -1.28 10.58 -7.67
N PRO A 77 -0.58 9.44 -7.55
CA PRO A 77 -1.15 8.26 -6.91
C PRO A 77 -1.38 8.54 -5.42
N ILE A 78 -2.64 8.48 -5.01
CA ILE A 78 -3.05 8.62 -3.59
C ILE A 78 -3.85 7.41 -3.11
N GLY A 79 -4.34 6.57 -4.02
CA GLY A 79 -5.23 5.45 -3.72
C GLY A 79 -6.47 5.88 -2.96
N MET A 80 -6.74 5.22 -1.84
CA MET A 80 -7.82 5.56 -0.91
C MET A 80 -7.39 6.59 0.15
N MET A 81 -6.16 7.09 0.09
CA MET A 81 -5.63 8.02 1.08
C MET A 81 -5.94 9.47 0.69
N ASN A 82 -5.85 10.38 1.67
CA ASN A 82 -6.12 11.80 1.44
C ASN A 82 -4.91 12.55 0.85
N THR A 83 -3.68 12.04 1.02
CA THR A 83 -2.45 12.67 0.50
C THR A 83 -1.51 11.64 -0.13
N HIS A 84 -0.69 12.10 -1.08
CA HIS A 84 0.35 11.26 -1.70
C HIS A 84 1.47 10.92 -0.72
N LEU A 85 1.70 11.76 0.30
CA LEU A 85 2.71 11.52 1.33
C LEU A 85 2.33 10.33 2.23
N THR A 86 1.07 10.22 2.65
CA THR A 86 0.64 9.04 3.44
C THR A 86 0.64 7.79 2.60
N PHE A 87 0.21 7.87 1.34
CA PHE A 87 0.31 6.77 0.39
C PHE A 87 1.77 6.32 0.18
N GLY A 88 2.67 7.27 -0.10
CA GLY A 88 4.10 7.03 -0.27
C GLY A 88 4.77 6.49 1.00
N GLY A 89 4.37 6.98 2.17
CA GLY A 89 4.86 6.48 3.47
C GLY A 89 4.45 5.04 3.75
N LEU A 90 3.19 4.68 3.48
CA LEU A 90 2.72 3.28 3.59
C LEU A 90 3.46 2.37 2.61
N LEU A 91 3.62 2.81 1.36
CA LEU A 91 4.40 2.09 0.36
C LEU A 91 5.86 1.93 0.81
N GLY A 92 6.50 2.99 1.31
CA GLY A 92 7.87 2.95 1.83
C GLY A 92 8.04 2.02 3.03
N LEU A 93 6.99 1.79 3.82
CA LEU A 93 7.00 0.83 4.92
C LEU A 93 6.88 -0.62 4.43
N PHE A 94 6.03 -0.89 3.44
CA PHE A 94 5.77 -2.26 2.98
C PHE A 94 6.76 -2.76 1.91
N LEU A 95 7.12 -1.91 0.94
CA LEU A 95 7.91 -2.31 -0.24
C LEU A 95 9.28 -2.92 0.10
N PRO A 96 10.09 -2.37 1.02
CA PRO A 96 11.39 -2.94 1.33
C PRO A 96 11.29 -4.38 1.85
N GLY A 97 10.36 -4.63 2.79
CA GLY A 97 10.14 -5.97 3.34
C GLY A 97 9.64 -6.96 2.31
N LEU A 98 8.68 -6.54 1.48
CA LEU A 98 8.16 -7.36 0.38
C LEU A 98 9.20 -7.65 -0.69
N PHE A 99 10.06 -6.68 -1.00
CA PHE A 99 11.13 -6.83 -1.97
C PHE A 99 12.19 -7.84 -1.50
N VAL A 100 12.56 -7.79 -0.22
CA VAL A 100 13.48 -8.77 0.39
C VAL A 100 12.88 -10.17 0.37
N ASP A 101 11.63 -10.33 0.81
CA ASP A 101 10.93 -11.62 0.82
C ASP A 101 10.80 -12.20 -0.60
N TRP A 102 10.48 -11.37 -1.59
CA TRP A 102 10.43 -11.76 -3.00
C TRP A 102 11.81 -12.17 -3.52
N PHE A 103 12.85 -11.38 -3.25
CA PHE A 103 14.22 -11.66 -3.69
C PHE A 103 14.74 -12.99 -3.10
N GLN A 104 14.51 -13.24 -1.81
CA GLN A 104 14.85 -14.50 -1.16
C GLN A 104 14.09 -15.68 -1.77
N SER A 105 12.79 -15.50 -2.05
CA SER A 105 11.96 -16.54 -2.67
C SER A 105 12.43 -16.90 -4.08
N VAL A 106 12.82 -15.89 -4.88
CA VAL A 106 13.38 -16.10 -6.22
C VAL A 106 14.75 -16.78 -6.15
N LYS A 107 15.62 -16.37 -5.22
CA LYS A 107 16.94 -16.98 -5.03
C LYS A 107 16.83 -18.45 -4.59
N LYS A 108 15.88 -18.77 -3.70
CA LYS A 108 15.59 -20.15 -3.27
C LYS A 108 15.05 -21.01 -4.41
N LYS A 109 14.15 -20.48 -5.25
CA LYS A 109 13.64 -21.19 -6.44
C LYS A 109 14.70 -21.44 -7.50
N ARG A 110 15.71 -20.57 -7.61
CA ARG A 110 16.82 -20.71 -8.58
C ARG A 110 17.96 -21.61 -8.09
N GLY A 111 17.81 -22.29 -6.93
CA GLY A 111 18.83 -23.21 -6.43
C GLY A 111 20.15 -22.53 -6.05
N LEU A 112 20.15 -21.22 -5.78
CA LEU A 112 21.38 -20.44 -5.51
C LEU A 112 21.89 -20.54 -4.06
N PHE A 113 21.63 -21.68 -3.43
CA PHE A 113 22.26 -22.16 -2.20
C PHE A 113 22.58 -23.64 -2.40
N SER A 114 23.69 -23.91 -3.09
CA SER A 114 24.52 -25.06 -2.77
C SER A 114 25.73 -24.50 -2.02
N PHE A 115 25.71 -24.58 -0.69
CA PHE A 115 26.86 -24.66 0.21
C PHE A 115 26.30 -24.66 1.64
#